data_AF-A0A842VUX5-F1
#
_entry.id   AF-A0A842VUX5-F1
#
_cell.length_a   1.000
_cell.length_b   1.000
_cell.length_c   1.000
_cell.angle_alpha   90.00
_cell.angle_beta   90.00
_cell.angle_gamma   90.00
#
_symmetry.space_group_name_H-M   'P 1'
#
loop_
_entity.id
_entity.type
_entity.pdbx_description
1 polymer ?
#
loop_
_entity_poly.entity_id
_entity_poly.type
_entity_poly.pdbx_seq_one_letter_code
_entity_poly.pdbx_strand_id
1 'polypeptide(L)'
;MGLLDKLMIKYTQRQIKRNFYLGYGKESGNKSILIALLGTGGPINNKIRIAATGISVLSENVFLLFDCGSGVGRNADILRLPTRNLTKVFLTHFHSDHIADLGEVSFGSWVRGRNEPLEIYGPEKVQDIVEGYARAYSHDFAYRTLHHGEEIMPYNASKMIARPFSIPPRSETEKDPVKIQVCEEKEYKVWALEADHGPVRPAVSYCIEIRGKKIVILGDGNYHEYLTDFCKDADIIIANTISHEIAGIISEATREMGQFRYAKITKDICNYHMNPVQAATLAHDSNAKKLILIHVTPPIFNRIIKKRYIRGVKKIYDGPIVIGKDRMIIHLKS
;
A
#
# COMPACT_ATOMS: atom_id res chain seq x y z
N MET A 1 -8.53 14.10 -43.60
CA MET A 1 -7.78 13.08 -42.83
C MET A 1 -7.18 12.06 -43.79
N GLY A 2 -5.85 12.00 -43.85
CA GLY A 2 -5.10 11.09 -44.71
C GLY A 2 -5.06 9.65 -44.20
N LEU A 3 -4.44 8.75 -44.98
CA LEU A 3 -4.27 7.33 -44.61
C LEU A 3 -3.42 7.16 -43.34
N LEU A 4 -2.36 7.96 -43.20
CA LEU A 4 -1.50 7.98 -42.01
C LEU A 4 -2.29 8.37 -40.75
N ASP A 5 -3.13 9.40 -40.82
CA ASP A 5 -3.99 9.81 -39.69
C ASP A 5 -4.93 8.68 -39.27
N LYS A 6 -5.55 7.98 -40.23
CA LYS A 6 -6.46 6.85 -39.95
C LYS A 6 -5.71 5.68 -39.31
N LEU A 7 -4.49 5.38 -39.77
CA LEU A 7 -3.64 4.36 -39.17
C LEU A 7 -3.23 4.73 -37.74
N MET A 8 -2.85 5.99 -37.53
CA MET A 8 -2.52 6.52 -36.20
C MET A 8 -3.71 6.44 -35.25
N ILE A 9 -4.91 6.87 -35.67
CA ILE A 9 -6.13 6.73 -34.84
C ILE A 9 -6.39 5.26 -34.51
N LYS A 10 -6.33 4.35 -35.48
CA LYS A 10 -6.59 2.92 -35.25
C LYS A 10 -5.54 2.30 -34.33
N TYR A 11 -4.27 2.69 -34.46
CA TYR A 11 -3.21 2.27 -33.56
C TYR A 11 -3.45 2.80 -32.14
N THR A 12 -3.75 4.09 -31.99
CA THR A 12 -4.08 4.73 -30.72
C THR A 12 -5.30 4.09 -30.06
N GLN A 13 -6.39 3.85 -30.80
CA GLN A 13 -7.57 3.14 -30.29
C GLN A 13 -7.23 1.72 -29.83
N ARG A 14 -6.37 0.99 -30.55
CA ARG A 14 -5.91 -0.34 -30.13
C ARG A 14 -5.05 -0.27 -28.86
N GLN A 15 -4.18 0.74 -28.73
CA GLN A 15 -3.41 0.96 -27.52
C GLN A 15 -4.32 1.32 -26.35
N ILE A 16 -5.25 2.25 -26.51
CA ILE A 16 -6.25 2.62 -25.50
C ILE A 16 -7.08 1.39 -25.07
N LYS A 17 -7.59 0.61 -26.03
CA LYS A 17 -8.31 -0.64 -25.75
C LYS A 17 -7.45 -1.72 -25.12
N ARG A 18 -6.12 -1.71 -25.27
CA ARG A 18 -5.22 -2.58 -24.49
C ARG A 18 -4.90 -2.00 -23.11
N ASN A 19 -4.88 -0.67 -22.99
CA ASN A 19 -4.58 0.06 -21.77
C ASN A 19 -5.73 0.05 -20.76
N PHE A 20 -6.98 0.00 -21.20
CA PHE A 20 -8.14 -0.17 -20.32
C PHE A 20 -8.39 -1.64 -19.90
N TYR A 21 -7.70 -2.62 -20.49
CA TYR A 21 -8.08 -4.04 -20.44
C TYR A 21 -6.97 -5.01 -19.98
N LEU A 22 -5.85 -4.52 -19.45
CA LEU A 22 -4.83 -5.41 -18.90
C LEU A 22 -5.22 -5.87 -17.49
N GLY A 23 -5.83 -7.05 -17.42
CA GLY A 23 -5.79 -7.92 -16.23
C GLY A 23 -7.13 -8.17 -15.53
N TYR A 24 -8.13 -7.31 -15.72
CA TYR A 24 -9.51 -7.58 -15.32
C TYR A 24 -10.36 -7.77 -16.59
N GLY A 25 -10.68 -9.02 -16.94
CA GLY A 25 -11.78 -9.27 -17.88
C GLY A 25 -11.53 -10.14 -19.12
N LYS A 26 -10.48 -10.98 -19.21
CA LYS A 26 -10.46 -12.03 -20.26
C LYS A 26 -10.14 -13.46 -19.84
N GLU A 27 -9.46 -13.72 -18.72
CA GLU A 27 -9.03 -15.09 -18.38
C GLU A 27 -9.58 -15.65 -17.06
N SER A 28 -10.34 -14.88 -16.27
CA SER A 28 -10.97 -15.38 -15.06
C SER A 28 -12.43 -14.99 -15.02
N GLY A 29 -13.33 -15.93 -15.33
CA GLY A 29 -14.75 -15.76 -15.07
C GLY A 29 -14.96 -15.29 -13.62
N ASN A 30 -15.44 -14.06 -13.47
CA ASN A 30 -16.10 -13.40 -12.32
C ASN A 30 -15.70 -13.71 -10.85
N LYS A 31 -14.53 -14.30 -10.56
CA LYS A 31 -14.18 -14.80 -9.22
C LYS A 31 -12.72 -14.64 -8.79
N SER A 32 -11.96 -13.70 -9.36
CA SER A 32 -10.61 -13.40 -8.84
C SER A 32 -10.65 -12.16 -7.96
N ILE A 33 -9.75 -12.10 -6.98
CA ILE A 33 -9.28 -10.89 -6.32
C ILE A 33 -7.83 -10.71 -6.77
N LEU A 34 -7.49 -9.50 -7.22
CA LEU A 34 -6.14 -9.16 -7.64
C LEU A 34 -5.51 -8.24 -6.60
N ILE A 35 -4.29 -8.56 -6.18
CA ILE A 35 -3.49 -7.72 -5.31
C ILE A 35 -2.27 -7.25 -6.10
N ALA A 36 -2.11 -5.95 -6.26
CA ALA A 36 -0.91 -5.38 -6.88
C ALA A 36 -0.05 -4.71 -5.81
N LEU A 37 1.20 -5.15 -5.70
CA LEU A 37 2.20 -4.49 -4.87
C LEU A 37 2.76 -3.31 -5.68
N LEU A 38 2.14 -2.14 -5.56
CA LEU A 38 2.51 -0.96 -6.33
C LEU A 38 3.84 -0.38 -5.87
N GLY A 39 4.15 -0.49 -4.59
CA GLY A 39 5.50 -0.23 -4.09
C GLY A 39 5.77 -0.97 -2.80
N THR A 40 7.04 -1.30 -2.60
CA THR A 40 7.47 -2.30 -1.61
C THR A 40 8.72 -1.90 -0.83
N GLY A 41 9.21 -0.68 -1.03
CA GLY A 41 10.29 -0.07 -0.25
C GLY A 41 9.77 0.82 0.88
N GLY A 42 10.67 1.25 1.75
CA GLY A 42 10.42 2.32 2.72
C GLY A 42 10.89 3.69 2.19
N PRO A 43 11.39 4.60 3.04
CA PRO A 43 11.70 5.98 2.64
C PRO A 43 12.94 6.13 1.76
N ILE A 44 13.80 5.11 1.72
CA ILE A 44 15.01 5.11 0.89
C ILE A 44 14.82 4.17 -0.29
N ASN A 45 14.62 4.77 -1.46
CA ASN A 45 14.47 4.04 -2.72
C ASN A 45 15.77 3.36 -3.14
N ASN A 46 15.64 2.27 -3.90
CA ASN A 46 16.77 1.59 -4.53
C ASN A 46 16.39 1.07 -5.92
N LYS A 47 17.37 0.56 -6.68
CA LYS A 47 17.16 0.10 -8.07
C LYS A 47 16.11 -1.00 -8.23
N ILE A 48 15.78 -1.73 -7.17
CA ILE A 48 14.85 -2.87 -7.18
C ILE A 48 13.48 -2.48 -6.59
N ARG A 49 13.48 -1.55 -5.62
CA ARG A 49 12.29 -1.00 -4.95
C ARG A 49 12.34 0.51 -5.09
N ILE A 50 11.83 0.96 -6.23
CA ILE A 50 11.87 2.37 -6.61
C ILE A 50 10.69 3.10 -5.96
N ALA A 51 9.55 2.41 -5.82
CA ALA A 51 8.39 2.95 -5.15
C ALA A 51 8.37 2.57 -3.67
N ALA A 52 7.95 3.55 -2.86
CA ALA A 52 7.63 3.35 -1.46
C ALA A 52 6.27 2.65 -1.29
N THR A 53 5.87 2.33 -0.05
CA THR A 53 4.74 1.46 0.24
C THR A 53 3.44 1.88 -0.45
N GLY A 54 2.83 0.92 -1.16
CA GLY A 54 1.47 1.04 -1.67
C GLY A 54 0.96 -0.27 -2.26
N ILE A 55 -0.26 -0.65 -1.91
CA ILE A 55 -0.87 -1.92 -2.28
C ILE A 55 -2.29 -1.66 -2.77
N SER A 56 -2.65 -2.17 -3.95
CA SER A 56 -4.04 -2.14 -4.40
C SER A 56 -4.70 -3.50 -4.30
N VAL A 57 -5.96 -3.53 -3.85
CA VAL A 57 -6.82 -4.72 -3.85
C VAL A 57 -7.97 -4.47 -4.82
N LEU A 58 -8.08 -5.32 -5.85
CA LEU A 58 -9.06 -5.17 -6.92
C LEU A 58 -9.99 -6.38 -6.98
N SER A 59 -11.28 -6.09 -7.14
CA SER A 59 -12.32 -7.03 -7.59
C SER A 59 -12.95 -6.50 -8.90
N GLU A 60 -13.99 -7.15 -9.42
CA GLU A 60 -14.68 -6.70 -10.65
C GLU A 60 -15.15 -5.24 -10.58
N ASN A 61 -15.68 -4.82 -9.43
CA ASN A 61 -16.21 -3.46 -9.21
C ASN A 61 -15.51 -2.74 -8.04
N VAL A 62 -14.45 -3.32 -7.51
CA VAL A 62 -13.75 -2.80 -6.32
C VAL A 62 -12.34 -2.41 -6.72
N PHE A 63 -11.93 -1.19 -6.40
CA PHE A 63 -10.53 -0.75 -6.42
C PHE A 63 -10.26 -0.03 -5.12
N LEU A 64 -9.51 -0.69 -4.23
CA LEU A 64 -9.01 -0.11 -2.99
C LEU A 64 -7.51 0.10 -3.11
N LEU A 65 -7.01 1.22 -2.60
CA LEU A 65 -5.58 1.50 -2.47
C LEU A 65 -5.21 1.70 -1.00
N PHE A 66 -4.19 0.99 -0.54
CA PHE A 66 -3.64 1.07 0.81
C PHE A 66 -2.25 1.67 0.73
N ASP A 67 -2.06 2.81 1.37
CA ASP A 67 -0.91 3.72 1.28
C ASP A 67 -0.63 4.26 -0.14
N CYS A 68 0.02 5.41 -0.17
CA CYS A 68 0.36 6.20 -1.36
C CYS A 68 1.80 6.70 -1.27
N GLY A 69 2.76 5.81 -1.02
CA GLY A 69 4.18 6.12 -1.08
C GLY A 69 4.63 6.62 -2.46
N SER A 70 5.73 7.37 -2.50
CA SER A 70 6.28 7.91 -3.76
C SER A 70 6.39 6.84 -4.87
N GLY A 71 5.81 7.12 -6.04
CA GLY A 71 5.87 6.24 -7.21
C GLY A 71 4.75 5.21 -7.33
N VAL A 72 3.84 5.13 -6.36
CA VAL A 72 2.67 4.24 -6.37
C VAL A 72 1.75 4.49 -7.57
N GLY A 73 1.37 5.75 -7.83
CA GLY A 73 0.53 6.14 -8.95
C GLY A 73 1.19 5.80 -10.29
N ARG A 74 2.48 6.06 -10.42
CA ARG A 74 3.27 5.68 -11.62
C ARG A 74 3.30 4.17 -11.84
N ASN A 75 3.44 3.38 -10.78
CA ASN A 75 3.43 1.92 -10.90
C ASN A 75 2.03 1.39 -11.24
N ALA A 76 0.96 2.02 -10.73
CA ALA A 76 -0.41 1.70 -11.14
C ALA A 76 -0.63 1.95 -12.65
N ASP A 77 -0.07 3.05 -13.16
CA ASP A 77 -0.12 3.38 -14.59
C ASP A 77 0.68 2.42 -15.47
N ILE A 78 1.90 2.05 -15.04
CA ILE A 78 2.73 1.06 -15.75
C ILE A 78 2.00 -0.29 -15.83
N LEU A 79 1.32 -0.67 -14.74
CA LEU A 79 0.48 -1.86 -14.68
C LEU A 79 -0.87 -1.69 -15.41
N ARG A 80 -1.22 -0.46 -15.80
CA ARG A 80 -2.48 -0.12 -16.48
C ARG A 80 -3.70 -0.56 -15.67
N LEU A 81 -3.63 -0.38 -14.35
CA LEU A 81 -4.77 -0.63 -13.48
C LEU A 81 -5.93 0.33 -13.84
N PRO A 82 -7.20 -0.05 -13.62
CA PRO A 82 -8.35 0.78 -13.94
C PRO A 82 -8.54 1.92 -12.93
N THR A 83 -7.56 2.81 -12.82
CA THR A 83 -7.49 3.87 -11.78
C THR A 83 -8.63 4.87 -11.83
N ARG A 84 -9.37 4.97 -12.94
CA ARG A 84 -10.64 5.73 -13.00
C ARG A 84 -11.70 5.19 -12.02
N ASN A 85 -11.60 3.92 -11.64
CA ASN A 85 -12.51 3.26 -10.69
C ASN A 85 -12.04 3.42 -9.23
N LEU A 86 -10.90 4.07 -8.98
CA LEU A 86 -10.37 4.26 -7.63
C LEU A 86 -11.22 5.32 -6.90
N THR A 87 -12.03 4.90 -5.94
CA THR A 87 -12.86 5.83 -5.15
C THR A 87 -12.42 5.93 -3.70
N LYS A 88 -11.59 5.00 -3.22
CA LYS A 88 -11.19 4.93 -1.81
C LYS A 88 -9.70 4.62 -1.64
N VAL A 89 -9.04 5.42 -0.82
CA VAL A 89 -7.65 5.23 -0.34
C VAL A 89 -7.67 5.06 1.18
N PHE A 90 -6.82 4.18 1.70
CA PHE A 90 -6.66 3.90 3.12
C PHE A 90 -5.20 4.16 3.51
N LEU A 91 -4.95 5.04 4.47
CA LEU A 91 -3.60 5.40 4.92
C LEU A 91 -3.33 4.78 6.28
N THR A 92 -2.27 3.97 6.38
CA THR A 92 -1.85 3.33 7.62
C THR A 92 -1.35 4.34 8.64
N HIS A 93 -0.55 5.32 8.20
CA HIS A 93 -0.02 6.42 8.99
C HIS A 93 0.53 7.52 8.06
N PHE A 94 1.15 8.56 8.62
CA PHE A 94 1.51 9.77 7.88
C PHE A 94 3.02 9.99 7.69
N HIS A 95 3.83 8.93 7.64
CA HIS A 95 5.18 9.07 7.09
C HIS A 95 5.15 9.30 5.58
N SER A 96 6.16 10.01 5.08
CA SER A 96 6.24 10.39 3.67
C SER A 96 6.19 9.20 2.72
N ASP A 97 6.79 8.08 3.09
CA ASP A 97 6.83 6.85 2.28
C ASP A 97 5.51 6.08 2.23
N HIS A 98 4.47 6.58 2.92
CA HIS A 98 3.11 6.08 2.88
C HIS A 98 2.11 7.10 2.32
N ILE A 99 2.49 8.37 2.11
CA ILE A 99 1.56 9.43 1.65
C ILE A 99 2.06 10.31 0.50
N ALA A 100 3.34 10.26 0.14
CA ALA A 100 3.98 11.23 -0.76
C ALA A 100 3.34 11.37 -2.16
N ASP A 101 2.67 10.33 -2.65
CA ASP A 101 2.09 10.26 -4.00
C ASP A 101 0.58 10.49 -4.00
N LEU A 102 -0.02 10.84 -2.85
CA LEU A 102 -1.48 10.97 -2.71
C LEU A 102 -2.07 12.01 -3.68
N GLY A 103 -1.39 13.15 -3.85
CA GLY A 103 -1.79 14.17 -4.82
C GLY A 103 -1.78 13.64 -6.27
N GLU A 104 -0.71 12.96 -6.67
CA GLU A 104 -0.57 12.35 -8.01
C GLU A 104 -1.58 11.23 -8.26
N VAL A 105 -1.91 10.43 -7.24
CA VAL A 105 -2.95 9.40 -7.32
C VAL A 105 -4.33 10.04 -7.50
N SER A 106 -4.66 11.08 -6.71
CA SER A 106 -5.93 11.80 -6.81
C SER A 106 -6.08 12.47 -8.18
N PHE A 107 -5.06 13.23 -8.59
CA PHE A 107 -4.99 13.88 -9.88
C PHE A 107 -5.07 12.87 -11.03
N GLY A 108 -4.24 11.82 -10.98
CA GLY A 108 -4.11 10.84 -12.02
C GLY A 108 -5.41 10.06 -12.26
N SER A 109 -6.10 9.64 -11.19
CA SER A 109 -7.40 8.96 -11.30
C SER A 109 -8.49 9.89 -11.87
N TRP A 110 -8.53 11.17 -11.47
CA TRP A 110 -9.46 12.17 -11.99
C TRP A 110 -9.28 12.40 -13.50
N VAL A 111 -8.04 12.65 -13.95
CA VAL A 111 -7.72 12.81 -15.38
C VAL A 111 -8.10 11.59 -16.21
N ARG A 112 -8.10 10.39 -15.61
CA ARG A 112 -8.45 9.13 -16.28
C ARG A 112 -9.95 8.85 -16.28
N GLY A 113 -10.77 9.76 -15.74
CA GLY A 113 -12.23 9.72 -15.81
C GLY A 113 -12.91 9.28 -14.52
N ARG A 114 -12.25 9.35 -13.36
CA ARG A 114 -12.94 9.28 -12.07
C ARG A 114 -13.89 10.49 -11.97
N ASN A 115 -15.18 10.22 -11.73
CA ASN A 115 -16.25 11.20 -11.79
C ASN A 115 -16.83 11.59 -10.41
N GLU A 116 -16.33 10.99 -9.33
CA GLU A 116 -16.73 11.28 -7.95
C GLU A 116 -15.50 11.65 -7.11
N PRO A 117 -15.63 12.45 -6.04
CA PRO A 117 -14.53 12.75 -5.12
C PRO A 117 -13.82 11.50 -4.56
N LEU A 118 -12.53 11.61 -4.27
CA LEU A 118 -11.74 10.51 -3.74
C LEU A 118 -11.83 10.48 -2.20
N GLU A 119 -12.33 9.39 -1.63
CA GLU A 119 -12.42 9.24 -0.18
C GLU A 119 -11.09 8.75 0.41
N ILE A 120 -10.57 9.45 1.41
CA ILE A 120 -9.29 9.15 2.07
C ILE A 120 -9.56 8.75 3.51
N TYR A 121 -9.53 7.45 3.77
CA TYR A 121 -9.63 6.87 5.10
C TYR A 121 -8.26 6.91 5.76
N GLY A 122 -8.21 7.36 7.00
CA GLY A 122 -7.00 7.35 7.79
C GLY A 122 -7.34 7.62 9.25
N PRO A 123 -6.41 7.35 10.15
CA PRO A 123 -6.63 7.62 11.56
C PRO A 123 -6.69 9.15 11.81
N GLU A 124 -6.90 9.56 13.06
CA GLU A 124 -6.97 10.97 13.46
C GLU A 124 -5.84 11.81 12.82
N LYS A 125 -6.18 13.02 12.37
CA LYS A 125 -5.35 13.96 11.57
C LYS A 125 -5.27 13.70 10.06
N VAL A 126 -5.96 12.69 9.51
CA VAL A 126 -6.05 12.53 8.04
C VAL A 126 -6.63 13.75 7.33
N GLN A 127 -7.48 14.54 8.01
CA GLN A 127 -8.01 15.81 7.49
C GLN A 127 -6.87 16.78 7.10
N ASP A 128 -5.86 16.94 7.95
CA ASP A 128 -4.73 17.85 7.71
C ASP A 128 -3.94 17.44 6.45
N ILE A 129 -3.78 16.13 6.26
CA ILE A 129 -3.11 15.56 5.07
C ILE A 129 -3.91 15.88 3.81
N VAL A 130 -5.22 15.62 3.84
CA VAL A 130 -6.13 15.88 2.71
C VAL A 130 -6.16 17.36 2.35
N GLU A 131 -6.26 18.25 3.35
CA GLU A 131 -6.26 19.70 3.14
C GLU A 131 -4.92 20.21 2.57
N GLY A 132 -3.80 19.66 3.05
CA GLY A 132 -2.47 19.98 2.54
C GLY A 132 -2.33 19.68 1.05
N TYR A 133 -2.72 18.47 0.62
CA TYR A 133 -2.71 18.11 -0.80
C TYR A 133 -3.75 18.87 -1.62
N ALA A 134 -4.96 19.04 -1.09
CA ALA A 134 -6.01 19.82 -1.77
C ALA A 134 -5.55 21.25 -2.06
N ARG A 135 -4.85 21.89 -1.10
CA ARG A 135 -4.26 23.21 -1.30
C ARG A 135 -3.18 23.18 -2.38
N ALA A 136 -2.25 22.23 -2.29
CA ALA A 136 -1.13 22.12 -3.24
C ALA A 136 -1.58 21.92 -4.70
N TYR A 137 -2.67 21.18 -4.92
CA TYR A 137 -3.17 20.84 -6.26
C TYR A 137 -4.33 21.73 -6.75
N SER A 138 -4.83 22.65 -5.92
CA SER A 138 -6.00 23.49 -6.21
C SER A 138 -5.91 24.24 -7.54
N HIS A 139 -4.74 24.82 -7.85
CA HIS A 139 -4.51 25.54 -9.10
C HIS A 139 -4.62 24.62 -10.32
N ASP A 140 -3.99 23.44 -10.30
CA ASP A 140 -4.03 22.51 -11.45
C ASP A 140 -5.45 21.98 -11.70
N PHE A 141 -6.18 21.67 -10.62
CA PHE A 141 -7.59 21.27 -10.71
C PHE A 141 -8.47 22.36 -11.34
N ALA A 142 -8.27 23.61 -10.94
CA ALA A 142 -8.99 24.74 -11.52
C ALA A 142 -8.63 24.95 -13.00
N TYR A 143 -7.34 24.99 -13.33
CA TYR A 143 -6.88 25.24 -14.71
C TYR A 143 -7.41 24.20 -15.69
N ARG A 144 -7.40 22.92 -15.31
CA ARG A 144 -7.88 21.84 -16.19
C ARG A 144 -9.39 21.86 -16.37
N THR A 145 -10.13 22.18 -15.32
CA THR A 145 -11.59 22.31 -15.42
C THR A 145 -11.95 23.51 -16.30
N LEU A 146 -11.28 24.66 -16.13
CA LEU A 146 -11.48 25.84 -16.98
C LEU A 146 -11.09 25.57 -18.45
N HIS A 147 -10.05 24.77 -18.68
CA HIS A 147 -9.57 24.47 -20.03
C HIS A 147 -10.42 23.41 -20.76
N HIS A 148 -10.87 22.35 -20.07
CA HIS A 148 -11.58 21.21 -20.68
C HIS A 148 -13.09 21.22 -20.45
N GLY A 149 -13.61 22.06 -19.56
CA GLY A 149 -15.01 22.14 -19.17
C GLY A 149 -15.41 21.12 -18.10
N GLU A 150 -16.44 21.47 -17.33
CA GLU A 150 -16.99 20.65 -16.21
C GLU A 150 -17.51 19.28 -16.67
N GLU A 151 -17.95 19.14 -17.93
CA GLU A 151 -18.42 17.85 -18.46
C GLU A 151 -17.28 16.83 -18.58
N ILE A 152 -16.09 17.28 -18.96
CA ILE A 152 -14.93 16.41 -19.21
C ILE A 152 -14.06 16.27 -17.96
N MET A 153 -13.89 17.36 -17.23
CA MET A 153 -13.04 17.45 -16.05
C MET A 153 -13.84 18.10 -14.91
N PRO A 154 -14.80 17.38 -14.30
CA PRO A 154 -15.66 17.96 -13.27
C PRO A 154 -14.84 18.35 -12.05
N TYR A 155 -14.89 19.63 -11.64
CA TYR A 155 -14.08 20.14 -10.55
C TYR A 155 -14.41 19.43 -9.24
N ASN A 156 -15.69 19.08 -9.03
CA ASN A 156 -16.09 18.36 -7.82
C ASN A 156 -15.39 17.00 -7.68
N ALA A 157 -15.19 16.28 -8.79
CA ALA A 157 -14.50 15.00 -8.78
C ALA A 157 -13.00 15.14 -8.50
N SER A 158 -12.38 16.30 -8.73
CA SER A 158 -10.96 16.49 -8.37
C SER A 158 -10.70 16.48 -6.86
N LYS A 159 -11.74 16.72 -6.04
CA LYS A 159 -11.64 16.82 -4.58
C LYS A 159 -11.31 15.48 -3.92
N MET A 160 -10.68 15.60 -2.76
CA MET A 160 -10.52 14.52 -1.79
C MET A 160 -11.43 14.78 -0.58
N ILE A 161 -12.01 13.74 -0.01
CA ILE A 161 -12.84 13.79 1.19
C ILE A 161 -12.16 12.96 2.26
N ALA A 162 -11.73 13.59 3.36
CA ALA A 162 -11.18 12.86 4.48
C ALA A 162 -12.27 12.07 5.22
N ARG A 163 -11.93 10.83 5.60
CA ARG A 163 -12.76 9.93 6.41
C ARG A 163 -11.95 9.56 7.66
N PRO A 164 -11.83 10.47 8.64
CA PRO A 164 -11.10 10.20 9.86
C PRO A 164 -11.81 9.14 10.69
N PHE A 165 -11.03 8.31 11.39
CA PHE A 165 -11.51 7.43 12.43
C PHE A 165 -10.55 7.44 13.62
N SER A 166 -11.09 7.23 14.82
CA SER A 166 -10.29 7.13 16.03
C SER A 166 -10.02 5.66 16.34
N ILE A 167 -8.76 5.33 16.60
CA ILE A 167 -8.38 4.06 17.22
C ILE A 167 -8.05 4.39 18.69
N PRO A 168 -8.71 3.74 19.67
CA PRO A 168 -8.36 3.96 21.06
C PRO A 168 -6.89 3.60 21.26
N PRO A 169 -6.08 4.48 21.85
CA PRO A 169 -4.68 4.18 22.09
C PRO A 169 -4.60 2.98 23.02
N ARG A 170 -3.62 2.09 22.80
CA ARG A 170 -3.34 1.02 23.74
C ARG A 170 -3.13 1.57 25.14
N SER A 171 -4.05 1.24 26.03
CA SER A 171 -3.89 1.39 27.47
C SER A 171 -2.74 0.49 27.94
N GLU A 172 -1.85 1.00 28.80
CA GLU A 172 -0.84 0.17 29.46
C GLU A 172 -1.49 -0.89 30.39
N THR A 173 -2.78 -0.72 30.75
CA THR A 173 -3.45 -1.46 31.82
C THR A 173 -4.69 -2.27 31.42
N GLU A 174 -5.25 -2.17 30.20
CA GLU A 174 -6.33 -3.08 29.75
C GLU A 174 -6.37 -3.37 28.24
N LYS A 175 -6.58 -4.67 27.97
CA LYS A 175 -7.22 -5.42 26.86
C LYS A 175 -6.74 -5.19 25.42
N ASP A 176 -6.72 -6.30 24.70
CA ASP A 176 -6.32 -6.39 23.29
C ASP A 176 -6.88 -5.23 22.45
N PRO A 177 -6.09 -4.65 21.53
CA PRO A 177 -6.50 -3.49 20.76
C PRO A 177 -7.85 -3.72 20.07
N VAL A 178 -8.68 -2.68 20.10
CA VAL A 178 -10.03 -2.75 19.56
C VAL A 178 -9.95 -2.65 18.04
N LYS A 179 -10.36 -3.72 17.35
CA LYS A 179 -10.60 -3.65 15.91
C LYS A 179 -11.83 -2.78 15.65
N ILE A 180 -11.73 -1.86 14.70
CA ILE A 180 -12.83 -0.97 14.29
C ILE A 180 -13.19 -1.21 12.83
N GLN A 181 -14.47 -1.17 12.49
CA GLN A 181 -14.89 -1.21 11.09
C GLN A 181 -14.80 0.22 10.54
N VAL A 182 -13.98 0.44 9.52
CA VAL A 182 -13.76 1.78 8.95
C VAL A 182 -14.54 1.99 7.64
N CYS A 183 -14.87 0.91 6.93
CA CYS A 183 -15.63 0.97 5.68
C CYS A 183 -16.40 -0.34 5.49
N GLU A 184 -17.65 -0.25 5.06
CA GLU A 184 -18.48 -1.39 4.67
C GLU A 184 -19.21 -1.04 3.39
N GLU A 185 -19.07 -1.92 2.40
CA GLU A 185 -19.76 -1.87 1.12
C GLU A 185 -20.33 -3.26 0.83
N LYS A 186 -21.21 -3.36 -0.18
CA LYS A 186 -21.89 -4.62 -0.52
C LYS A 186 -20.93 -5.80 -0.79
N GLU A 187 -19.75 -5.55 -1.37
CA GLU A 187 -18.78 -6.60 -1.74
C GLU A 187 -17.65 -6.81 -0.71
N TYR A 188 -17.42 -5.87 0.21
CA TYR A 188 -16.28 -5.92 1.12
C TYR A 188 -16.46 -5.14 2.42
N LYS A 189 -15.70 -5.51 3.44
CA LYS A 189 -15.52 -4.75 4.69
C LYS A 189 -14.04 -4.46 4.91
N VAL A 190 -13.74 -3.29 5.47
CA VAL A 190 -12.39 -2.92 5.89
C VAL A 190 -12.41 -2.63 7.38
N TRP A 191 -11.55 -3.32 8.10
CA TRP A 191 -11.30 -3.16 9.52
C TRP A 191 -9.93 -2.54 9.74
N ALA A 192 -9.78 -1.72 10.78
CA ALA A 192 -8.50 -1.20 11.23
C ALA A 192 -8.20 -1.63 12.66
N LEU A 193 -6.92 -1.79 12.97
CA LEU A 193 -6.38 -2.09 14.30
C LEU A 193 -5.14 -1.22 14.52
N GLU A 194 -4.87 -0.81 15.76
CA GLU A 194 -3.62 -0.11 16.08
C GLU A 194 -2.38 -0.90 15.65
N ALA A 195 -1.40 -0.21 15.07
CA ALA A 195 -0.05 -0.71 14.86
C ALA A 195 0.90 -0.02 15.85
N ASP A 196 1.72 -0.78 16.57
CA ASP A 196 2.70 -0.22 17.49
C ASP A 196 3.90 0.38 16.74
N HIS A 197 3.74 1.62 16.29
CA HIS A 197 4.74 2.36 15.51
C HIS A 197 5.28 3.59 16.27
N GLY A 198 5.35 3.52 17.61
CA GLY A 198 5.81 4.63 18.44
C GLY A 198 7.19 5.17 17.97
N PRO A 199 7.37 6.50 17.87
CA PRO A 199 6.51 7.58 18.35
C PRO A 199 5.39 8.01 17.39
N VAL A 200 5.23 7.36 16.24
CA VAL A 200 4.18 7.68 15.27
C VAL A 200 2.85 7.19 15.79
N ARG A 201 2.02 8.13 16.25
CA ARG A 201 0.65 7.85 16.66
C ARG A 201 -0.30 8.92 16.11
N PRO A 202 -1.45 8.51 15.57
CA PRO A 202 -1.89 7.12 15.37
C PRO A 202 -1.22 6.42 14.17
N ALA A 203 -1.11 5.09 14.24
CA ALA A 203 -0.69 4.21 13.15
C ALA A 203 -1.53 2.92 13.18
N VAL A 204 -1.87 2.37 12.01
CA VAL A 204 -2.86 1.29 11.92
C VAL A 204 -2.49 0.20 10.91
N SER A 205 -3.03 -1.00 11.14
CA SER A 205 -3.07 -2.11 10.19
C SER A 205 -4.50 -2.32 9.70
N TYR A 206 -4.66 -2.81 8.47
CA TYR A 206 -5.96 -3.04 7.85
C TYR A 206 -6.24 -4.53 7.60
N CYS A 207 -7.50 -4.94 7.77
CA CYS A 207 -8.02 -6.24 7.35
C CYS A 207 -9.17 -6.03 6.38
N ILE A 208 -9.04 -6.60 5.19
CA ILE A 208 -10.01 -6.55 4.11
C ILE A 208 -10.69 -7.91 4.03
N GLU A 209 -12.01 -7.92 4.25
CA GLU A 209 -12.87 -9.06 4.00
C GLU A 209 -13.59 -8.82 2.68
N ILE A 210 -13.26 -9.58 1.63
CA ILE A 210 -13.82 -9.39 0.28
C ILE A 210 -14.10 -10.74 -0.37
N ARG A 211 -15.34 -10.94 -0.84
CA ARG A 211 -15.77 -12.20 -1.51
C ARG A 211 -15.38 -13.48 -0.74
N GLY A 212 -15.53 -13.46 0.59
CA GLY A 212 -15.19 -14.59 1.47
C GLY A 212 -13.69 -14.82 1.68
N LYS A 213 -12.83 -13.88 1.26
CA LYS A 213 -11.39 -13.90 1.54
C LYS A 213 -11.01 -12.83 2.54
N LYS A 214 -9.94 -13.13 3.29
CA LYS A 214 -9.37 -12.24 4.29
C LYS A 214 -7.93 -11.87 3.89
N ILE A 215 -7.70 -10.58 3.64
CA ILE A 215 -6.39 -10.02 3.31
C ILE A 215 -6.01 -9.04 4.41
N VAL A 216 -4.87 -9.25 5.06
CA VAL A 216 -4.37 -8.35 6.11
C VAL A 216 -3.15 -7.60 5.60
N ILE A 217 -3.18 -6.28 5.71
CA ILE A 217 -2.08 -5.38 5.40
C ILE A 217 -1.64 -4.76 6.71
N LEU A 218 -0.49 -5.18 7.20
CA LEU A 218 0.08 -4.62 8.43
C LEU A 218 0.73 -3.28 8.09
N GLY A 219 0.38 -2.25 8.86
CA GLY A 219 1.12 -1.00 8.87
C GLY A 219 2.52 -1.21 9.44
N ASP A 220 3.34 -0.16 9.38
CA ASP A 220 4.62 -0.20 10.08
C ASP A 220 4.38 -0.35 11.58
N GLY A 221 5.14 -1.21 12.24
CA GLY A 221 5.01 -1.42 13.67
C GLY A 221 5.71 -2.68 14.18
N ASN A 222 5.82 -2.76 15.50
CA ASN A 222 6.36 -3.92 16.21
C ASN A 222 5.39 -5.11 16.18
N TYR A 223 5.96 -6.30 16.31
CA TYR A 223 5.18 -7.51 16.55
C TYR A 223 4.63 -7.51 17.98
N HIS A 224 3.35 -7.85 18.10
CA HIS A 224 2.68 -8.16 19.37
C HIS A 224 1.73 -9.32 19.15
N GLU A 225 1.51 -10.13 20.19
CA GLU A 225 0.68 -11.34 20.12
C GLU A 225 -0.78 -11.05 19.75
N TYR A 226 -1.31 -9.87 20.12
CA TYR A 226 -2.68 -9.48 19.75
C TYR A 226 -2.92 -9.44 18.24
N LEU A 227 -1.86 -9.27 17.43
CA LEU A 227 -1.99 -9.27 15.97
C LEU A 227 -2.47 -10.62 15.46
N THR A 228 -2.22 -11.70 16.20
CA THR A 228 -2.58 -13.07 15.83
C THR A 228 -4.09 -13.21 15.61
N ASP A 229 -4.92 -12.67 16.49
CA ASP A 229 -6.37 -12.72 16.35
C ASP A 229 -6.86 -11.88 15.17
N PHE A 230 -6.26 -10.71 14.95
CA PHE A 230 -6.55 -9.89 13.78
C PHE A 230 -6.19 -10.59 12.48
N CYS A 231 -5.09 -11.34 12.47
CA CYS A 231 -4.58 -12.09 11.33
C CYS A 231 -5.22 -13.48 11.16
N LYS A 232 -6.01 -13.95 12.13
CA LYS A 232 -6.52 -15.32 12.19
C LYS A 232 -7.16 -15.78 10.88
N ASP A 233 -6.71 -16.92 10.37
CA ASP A 233 -7.14 -17.58 9.14
C ASP A 233 -7.05 -16.70 7.87
N ALA A 234 -6.18 -15.68 7.88
CA ALA A 234 -5.98 -14.82 6.70
C ALA A 234 -5.52 -15.62 5.48
N ASP A 235 -6.12 -15.36 4.32
CA ASP A 235 -5.64 -15.92 3.07
C ASP A 235 -4.26 -15.36 2.71
N ILE A 236 -4.03 -14.07 3.01
CA ILE A 236 -2.78 -13.36 2.77
C ILE A 236 -2.53 -12.39 3.91
N ILE A 237 -1.33 -12.45 4.50
CA ILE A 237 -0.75 -11.38 5.31
C ILE A 237 0.32 -10.68 4.48
N ILE A 238 0.24 -9.36 4.41
CA ILE A 238 1.23 -8.48 3.82
C ILE A 238 1.87 -7.69 4.96
N ALA A 239 3.16 -7.95 5.23
CA ALA A 239 3.87 -7.44 6.39
C ALA A 239 5.02 -6.51 5.99
N ASN A 240 5.05 -5.31 6.59
CA ASN A 240 6.18 -4.39 6.53
C ASN A 240 7.31 -4.94 7.42
N THR A 241 8.51 -5.18 6.88
CA THR A 241 9.57 -5.88 7.62
C THR A 241 10.96 -5.29 7.45
N ILE A 242 11.64 -5.09 8.60
CA ILE A 242 13.03 -4.63 8.66
C ILE A 242 13.93 -5.74 9.18
N SER A 243 15.01 -6.04 8.48
CA SER A 243 16.02 -6.98 8.99
C SER A 243 16.89 -6.30 10.04
N HIS A 244 16.58 -6.52 11.32
CA HIS A 244 17.35 -6.00 12.46
C HIS A 244 18.82 -6.39 12.39
N GLU A 245 19.10 -7.62 11.96
CA GLU A 245 20.47 -8.12 11.79
C GLU A 245 21.26 -7.32 10.75
N ILE A 246 20.71 -7.17 9.54
CA ILE A 246 21.40 -6.47 8.46
C ILE A 246 21.51 -4.98 8.80
N ALA A 247 20.48 -4.39 9.40
CA ALA A 247 20.49 -3.02 9.88
C ALA A 247 21.58 -2.79 10.94
N GLY A 248 21.76 -3.73 11.88
CA GLY A 248 22.84 -3.68 12.87
C GLY A 248 24.23 -3.65 12.23
N ILE A 249 24.48 -4.53 11.26
CA ILE A 249 25.76 -4.57 10.51
C ILE A 249 26.01 -3.26 9.77
N ILE A 250 24.99 -2.71 9.10
CA ILE A 250 25.10 -1.42 8.39
C ILE A 250 25.36 -0.27 9.37
N SER A 251 24.69 -0.28 10.53
CA SER A 251 24.87 0.73 11.57
C SER A 251 26.31 0.76 12.08
N GLU A 252 26.89 -0.41 12.36
CA GLU A 252 28.28 -0.53 12.81
C GLU A 252 29.27 -0.05 11.74
N ALA A 253 29.15 -0.58 10.51
CA ALA A 253 30.02 -0.21 9.40
C ALA A 253 29.99 1.30 9.11
N THR A 254 28.80 1.91 9.12
CA THR A 254 28.65 3.35 8.84
C THR A 254 29.15 4.21 10.00
N ARG A 255 29.08 3.72 11.24
CA ARG A 255 29.67 4.39 12.41
C ARG A 255 31.20 4.44 12.31
N GLU A 256 31.85 3.33 11.91
CA GLU A 256 33.30 3.28 11.71
C GLU A 256 33.77 4.26 10.63
N MET A 257 32.94 4.50 9.60
CA MET A 257 33.17 5.49 8.55
C MET A 257 32.89 6.94 8.98
N GLY A 258 32.56 7.21 10.25
CA GLY A 258 32.18 8.53 10.74
C GLY A 258 30.78 9.01 10.31
N GLN A 259 29.96 8.13 9.72
CA GLN A 259 28.60 8.44 9.26
C GLN A 259 27.57 8.25 10.39
N PHE A 260 27.76 8.98 11.49
CA PHE A 260 26.99 8.80 12.73
C PHE A 260 25.47 8.98 12.56
N ARG A 261 25.04 9.94 11.72
CA ARG A 261 23.61 10.16 11.44
C ARG A 261 22.96 8.93 10.81
N TYR A 262 23.60 8.36 9.79
CA TYR A 262 23.08 7.20 9.08
C TYR A 262 23.13 5.95 9.96
N ALA A 263 24.20 5.78 10.74
CA ALA A 263 24.33 4.71 11.72
C ALA A 263 23.20 4.74 12.76
N LYS A 264 22.91 5.93 13.31
CA LYS A 264 21.87 6.13 14.32
C LYS A 264 20.47 5.83 13.76
N ILE A 265 20.13 6.42 12.61
CA ILE A 265 18.83 6.19 11.95
C ILE A 265 18.65 4.69 11.64
N THR A 266 19.65 4.03 11.07
CA THR A 266 19.59 2.61 10.71
C THR A 266 19.43 1.70 11.93
N LYS A 267 19.96 2.10 13.09
CA LYS A 267 19.74 1.36 14.34
C LYS A 267 18.33 1.58 14.88
N ASP A 268 17.88 2.83 14.92
CA ASP A 268 16.63 3.22 15.57
C ASP A 268 15.38 2.67 14.85
N ILE A 269 15.42 2.52 13.51
CA ILE A 269 14.32 1.91 12.74
C ILE A 269 13.93 0.51 13.23
N CYS A 270 14.84 -0.20 13.92
CA CYS A 270 14.56 -1.53 14.46
C CYS A 270 13.69 -1.50 15.73
N ASN A 271 13.56 -0.35 16.40
CA ASN A 271 12.85 -0.24 17.68
C ASN A 271 11.31 -0.19 17.51
N TYR A 272 10.84 0.04 16.29
CA TYR A 272 9.44 0.30 15.99
C TYR A 272 8.98 -0.37 14.68
N HIS A 273 9.67 -1.44 14.29
CA HIS A 273 9.33 -2.32 13.16
C HIS A 273 9.63 -3.78 13.48
N MET A 274 8.73 -4.67 13.07
CA MET A 274 8.94 -6.11 13.12
C MET A 274 9.99 -6.59 12.10
N ASN A 275 10.63 -7.69 12.43
CA ASN A 275 11.54 -8.40 11.54
C ASN A 275 10.86 -9.56 10.79
N PRO A 276 11.50 -10.11 9.74
CA PRO A 276 10.92 -11.21 8.96
C PRO A 276 10.59 -12.48 9.75
N VAL A 277 11.32 -12.78 10.83
CA VAL A 277 11.05 -13.95 11.67
C VAL A 277 9.79 -13.71 12.50
N GLN A 278 9.61 -12.51 13.06
CA GLN A 278 8.39 -12.12 13.77
C GLN A 278 7.16 -12.13 12.85
N ALA A 279 7.31 -11.66 11.60
CA ALA A 279 6.23 -11.77 10.61
C ALA A 279 5.90 -13.24 10.27
N ALA A 280 6.90 -14.13 10.28
CA ALA A 280 6.69 -15.57 10.13
C ALA A 280 5.97 -16.18 11.33
N THR A 281 6.35 -15.81 12.55
CA THR A 281 5.67 -16.20 13.79
C THR A 281 4.20 -15.80 13.74
N LEU A 282 3.91 -14.55 13.40
CA LEU A 282 2.54 -14.07 13.24
C LEU A 282 1.76 -14.89 12.19
N ALA A 283 2.35 -15.17 11.04
CA ALA A 283 1.71 -15.97 9.99
C ALA A 283 1.46 -17.42 10.41
N HIS A 284 2.38 -18.02 11.16
CA HIS A 284 2.22 -19.36 11.73
C HIS A 284 1.10 -19.39 12.77
N ASP A 285 1.19 -18.52 13.78
CA ASP A 285 0.29 -18.53 14.94
C ASP A 285 -1.15 -18.15 14.55
N SER A 286 -1.31 -17.35 13.50
CA SER A 286 -2.62 -16.98 12.96
C SER A 286 -3.17 -17.97 11.92
N ASN A 287 -2.48 -19.07 11.62
CA ASN A 287 -2.87 -20.02 10.58
C ASN A 287 -3.07 -19.36 9.19
N ALA A 288 -2.21 -18.40 8.85
CA ALA A 288 -2.29 -17.70 7.56
C ALA A 288 -1.90 -18.61 6.39
N LYS A 289 -2.57 -18.48 5.26
CA LYS A 289 -2.31 -19.31 4.06
C LYS A 289 -1.13 -18.82 3.22
N LYS A 290 -0.72 -17.55 3.39
CA LYS A 290 0.42 -16.95 2.67
C LYS A 290 0.94 -15.73 3.41
N LEU A 291 2.27 -15.59 3.45
CA LEU A 291 2.96 -14.41 3.96
C LEU A 291 3.70 -13.69 2.82
N ILE A 292 3.49 -12.38 2.72
CA ILE A 292 4.17 -11.49 1.78
C ILE A 292 4.93 -10.44 2.57
N LEU A 293 6.25 -10.37 2.36
CA LEU A 293 7.14 -9.40 3.00
C LEU A 293 7.35 -8.20 2.09
N ILE A 294 7.00 -7.01 2.57
CA ILE A 294 7.22 -5.71 1.92
C ILE A 294 7.95 -4.76 2.89
N HIS A 295 8.05 -3.48 2.53
CA HIS A 295 8.86 -2.47 3.25
C HIS A 295 10.27 -2.98 3.54
N VAL A 296 10.86 -3.64 2.54
CA VAL A 296 12.05 -4.48 2.73
C VAL A 296 13.26 -3.59 2.93
N THR A 297 13.63 -3.42 4.19
CA THR A 297 14.74 -2.59 4.65
C THR A 297 15.70 -3.43 5.50
N PRO A 298 17.02 -3.31 5.34
CA PRO A 298 17.73 -2.62 4.26
C PRO A 298 17.49 -3.26 2.86
N PRO A 299 17.81 -2.56 1.76
CA PRO A 299 17.64 -3.08 0.40
C PRO A 299 18.33 -4.43 0.15
N ILE A 300 17.64 -5.37 -0.50
CA ILE A 300 18.20 -6.65 -0.92
C ILE A 300 18.82 -6.52 -2.31
N PHE A 301 20.14 -6.28 -2.39
CA PHE A 301 20.84 -6.08 -3.66
C PHE A 301 21.56 -7.33 -4.21
N ASN A 302 21.70 -8.41 -3.42
CA ASN A 302 22.30 -9.66 -3.90
C ASN A 302 21.72 -10.90 -3.19
N ARG A 303 22.12 -12.10 -3.66
CA ARG A 303 21.62 -13.39 -3.12
C ARG A 303 22.06 -13.65 -1.67
N ILE A 304 23.22 -13.13 -1.24
CA ILE A 304 23.73 -13.31 0.13
C ILE A 304 22.85 -12.53 1.10
N ILE A 305 22.61 -11.24 0.83
CA ILE A 305 21.71 -10.40 1.61
C ILE A 305 20.30 -10.99 1.62
N LYS A 306 19.80 -11.49 0.49
CA LYS A 306 18.51 -12.18 0.44
C LYS A 306 18.45 -13.36 1.41
N LYS A 307 19.48 -14.23 1.43
CA LYS A 307 19.56 -15.39 2.33
C LYS A 307 19.59 -14.98 3.80
N ARG A 308 20.32 -13.91 4.14
CA ARG A 308 20.35 -13.37 5.52
C ARG A 308 19.00 -12.77 5.92
N TYR A 309 18.37 -12.03 5.02
CA TYR A 309 17.09 -11.37 5.27
C TYR A 309 15.98 -12.36 5.67
N ILE A 310 15.89 -13.51 5.00
CA ILE A 310 14.89 -14.55 5.31
C ILE A 310 15.42 -15.67 6.23
N ARG A 311 16.56 -15.45 6.89
CA ARG A 311 17.16 -16.47 7.76
C ARG A 311 16.25 -16.73 8.95
N GLY A 312 15.92 -18.01 9.19
CA GLY A 312 15.04 -18.43 10.28
C GLY A 312 13.55 -18.42 9.94
N VAL A 313 13.11 -17.65 8.94
CA VAL A 313 11.69 -17.53 8.54
C VAL A 313 11.06 -18.90 8.23
N LYS A 314 11.73 -19.71 7.40
CA LYS A 314 11.27 -21.07 7.02
C LYS A 314 11.36 -22.11 8.13
N LYS A 315 11.95 -21.79 9.28
CA LYS A 315 11.90 -22.67 10.47
C LYS A 315 10.64 -22.46 11.30
N ILE A 316 9.95 -21.33 11.10
CA ILE A 316 8.76 -20.93 11.85
C ILE A 316 7.51 -21.12 11.00
N TYR A 317 7.54 -20.72 9.73
CA TYR A 317 6.38 -20.77 8.84
C TYR A 317 6.67 -21.56 7.57
N ASP A 318 6.01 -22.71 7.43
CA ASP A 318 6.17 -23.61 6.29
C ASP A 318 5.38 -23.17 5.06
N GLY A 319 4.37 -22.32 5.26
CA GLY A 319 3.51 -21.84 4.18
C GLY A 319 4.24 -21.01 3.10
N PRO A 320 3.54 -20.67 2.01
CA PRO A 320 4.08 -19.85 0.93
C PRO A 320 4.56 -18.48 1.44
N ILE A 321 5.84 -18.19 1.24
CA ILE A 321 6.48 -16.90 1.58
C ILE A 321 6.94 -16.21 0.31
N VAL A 322 6.59 -14.94 0.16
CA VAL A 322 6.99 -14.10 -0.96
C VAL A 322 7.69 -12.85 -0.43
N ILE A 323 8.90 -12.59 -0.91
CA ILE A 323 9.46 -11.23 -0.78
C ILE A 323 8.85 -10.43 -1.92
N GLY A 324 7.96 -9.49 -1.59
CA GLY A 324 7.26 -8.64 -2.56
C GLY A 324 8.25 -7.88 -3.44
N LYS A 325 7.79 -7.42 -4.60
CA LYS A 325 8.53 -6.53 -5.50
C LYS A 325 7.55 -5.52 -6.08
N ASP A 326 8.04 -4.35 -6.44
CA ASP A 326 7.25 -3.36 -7.16
C ASP A 326 6.63 -4.00 -8.41
N ARG A 327 5.35 -3.69 -8.62
CA ARG A 327 4.49 -4.16 -9.70
C ARG A 327 4.23 -5.68 -9.69
N MET A 328 4.49 -6.37 -8.59
CA MET A 328 4.12 -7.78 -8.47
C MET A 328 2.59 -7.91 -8.35
N ILE A 329 2.02 -8.81 -9.15
CA ILE A 329 0.59 -9.14 -9.13
C ILE A 329 0.40 -10.50 -8.45
N ILE A 330 -0.49 -10.56 -7.47
CA ILE A 330 -0.93 -11.80 -6.84
C ILE A 330 -2.41 -12.00 -7.16
N HIS A 331 -2.74 -13.18 -7.68
CA HIS A 331 -4.12 -13.62 -7.88
C HIS A 331 -4.56 -14.46 -6.69
N LEU A 332 -5.68 -14.08 -6.07
CA LEU A 332 -6.37 -14.85 -5.05
C LEU A 332 -7.71 -15.32 -5.65
N LYS A 333 -7.89 -16.63 -5.77
CA LYS A 333 -9.14 -17.22 -6.27
C LYS A 333 -10.20 -17.14 -5.17
N SER A 334 -11.35 -16.52 -5.44
CA SER A 334 -12.48 -16.44 -4.51
C SER A 334 -13.14 -17.79 -4.34
#